data_AF-A0A6S7I9K5-F1
#
_entry.id   AF-A0A6S7I9K5-F1
#
_cell.length_a   1.000
_cell.length_b   1.000
_cell.length_c   1.000
_cell.angle_alpha   90.00
_cell.angle_beta   90.00
_cell.angle_gamma   90.00
#
_symmetry.space_group_name_H-M   'P 1'
#
loop_
_entity.id
_entity.type
_entity.pdbx_description
1 polymer ?
#
loop_
_entity_poly.entity_id
_entity_poly.type
_entity_poly.pdbx_seq_one_letter_code
_entity_poly.pdbx_strand_id
1 'polypeptide(L)'
;MGITGLLPLLNTKKIRISEFSGKVAAVDAYCWLHKGASLFAEDVVIRNDNKKCIELCAAYLDVLEENNVTAVVVMDGRKLQEKIVNENRARARDENLRTGLQLWNENQRDEAVRFLKQGANVLTKMALELIKLCRERHITYIVAPFEADAQIAFLQQNGFADIAISEDSDLLVYGCDQVIFKFRCDGSGDLIDLESVKNSGI
;
A
#
# COMPACT_ATOMS: atom_id res chain seq x y z
N MET A 1 0.41 0.25 -8.00
CA MET A 1 -0.51 1.28 -8.51
C MET A 1 0.34 2.30 -9.27
N GLY A 2 -0.21 3.43 -9.74
CA GLY A 2 0.56 4.45 -10.46
C GLY A 2 0.82 4.28 -11.97
N ILE A 3 1.85 4.97 -12.46
CA ILE A 3 2.27 5.01 -13.88
C ILE A 3 2.60 3.63 -14.45
N THR A 4 1.73 3.15 -15.34
CA THR A 4 1.91 1.89 -16.06
C THR A 4 3.22 1.84 -16.84
N GLY A 5 4.05 0.83 -16.56
CA GLY A 5 5.29 0.58 -17.29
C GLY A 5 6.50 1.37 -16.78
N LEU A 6 6.36 2.19 -15.73
CA LEU A 6 7.48 2.97 -15.19
C LEU A 6 8.52 2.10 -14.47
N LEU A 7 8.10 1.28 -13.51
CA LEU A 7 9.04 0.48 -12.69
C LEU A 7 9.99 -0.42 -13.50
N PRO A 8 9.55 -1.11 -14.58
CA PRO A 8 10.46 -1.91 -15.42
C PRO A 8 11.53 -1.09 -16.16
N LEU A 9 11.34 0.22 -16.33
CA LEU A 9 12.30 1.13 -16.97
C LEU A 9 13.34 1.68 -15.98
N LEU A 10 13.11 1.51 -14.67
CA LEU A 10 13.96 2.03 -13.61
C LEU A 10 14.81 0.91 -13.02
N ASN A 11 16.06 1.22 -12.71
CA ASN A 11 16.93 0.29 -12.01
C ASN A 11 16.52 0.20 -10.54
N THR A 12 16.09 -0.99 -10.12
CA THR A 12 15.77 -1.29 -8.71
C THR A 12 16.94 -1.99 -8.03
N LYS A 13 17.26 -1.59 -6.80
CA LYS A 13 18.22 -2.27 -5.92
C LYS A 13 17.46 -3.14 -4.92
N LYS A 14 17.78 -4.43 -4.84
CA LYS A 14 17.27 -5.29 -3.77
C LYS A 14 17.89 -4.87 -2.43
N ILE A 15 17.08 -4.70 -1.41
CA ILE A 15 17.52 -4.30 -0.07
C ILE A 15 16.94 -5.18 1.02
N ARG A 16 17.53 -5.10 2.21
CA ARG A 16 16.87 -5.45 3.47
C ARG A 16 16.60 -4.18 4.27
N ILE A 17 15.46 -4.16 4.95
CA ILE A 17 15.06 -3.02 5.77
C ILE A 17 16.01 -2.74 6.94
N SER A 18 16.76 -3.76 7.38
CA SER A 18 17.85 -3.61 8.36
C SER A 18 18.93 -2.60 7.93
N GLU A 19 19.10 -2.37 6.62
CA GLU A 19 20.02 -1.34 6.08
C GLU A 19 19.59 0.09 6.48
N PHE A 20 18.34 0.27 6.89
CA PHE A 20 17.75 1.55 7.29
C PHE A 20 17.54 1.67 8.80
N SER A 21 18.25 0.88 9.61
CA SER A 21 18.16 0.97 11.07
C SER A 21 18.41 2.40 11.58
N GLY A 22 17.54 2.88 12.47
CA GLY A 22 17.53 4.24 13.00
C GLY A 22 16.85 5.29 12.11
N LYS A 23 16.31 4.89 10.96
CA LYS A 23 15.63 5.78 10.00
C LYS A 23 14.12 5.85 10.25
N VAL A 24 13.48 6.86 9.68
CA VAL A 24 12.04 7.04 9.67
C VAL A 24 11.46 6.66 8.30
N ALA A 25 10.50 5.75 8.28
CA ALA A 25 9.81 5.30 7.07
C ALA A 25 8.38 5.86 7.01
N ALA A 26 8.08 6.63 5.98
CA ALA A 26 6.71 7.00 5.63
C ALA A 26 6.05 5.84 4.87
N VAL A 27 4.98 5.28 5.43
CA VAL A 27 4.33 4.08 4.91
C VAL A 27 2.99 4.45 4.28
N ASP A 28 2.79 4.09 3.02
CA ASP A 28 1.48 4.11 2.39
C ASP A 28 0.62 2.94 2.91
N ALA A 29 -0.33 3.28 3.78
CA ALA A 29 -1.22 2.31 4.39
C ALA A 29 -2.17 1.65 3.39
N TYR A 30 -2.61 2.38 2.36
CA TYR A 30 -3.61 1.89 1.41
C TYR A 30 -3.01 0.82 0.51
N CYS A 31 -1.73 0.91 0.15
CA CYS A 31 -1.02 -0.17 -0.53
C CYS A 31 -1.08 -1.50 0.24
N TRP A 32 -0.85 -1.47 1.55
CA TRP A 32 -0.93 -2.68 2.39
C TRP A 32 -2.36 -3.18 2.58
N LEU A 33 -3.32 -2.28 2.78
CA LEU A 33 -4.74 -2.64 2.90
C LEU A 33 -5.28 -3.25 1.60
N HIS A 34 -4.90 -2.71 0.43
CA HIS A 34 -5.27 -3.28 -0.87
C HIS A 34 -4.68 -4.69 -1.05
N LYS A 35 -3.40 -4.87 -0.69
CA LYS A 35 -2.73 -6.16 -0.73
C LYS A 35 -3.43 -7.18 0.17
N GLY A 36 -3.75 -6.81 1.41
CA GLY A 36 -4.47 -7.67 2.34
C GLY A 36 -5.90 -7.98 1.90
N ALA A 37 -6.65 -6.98 1.40
CA ALA A 37 -7.99 -7.18 0.86
C ALA A 37 -8.00 -8.16 -0.31
N SER A 38 -7.02 -8.06 -1.21
CA SER A 38 -6.90 -8.99 -2.33
C SER A 38 -6.42 -10.38 -1.89
N LEU A 39 -5.45 -10.47 -0.96
CA LEU A 39 -4.94 -11.76 -0.48
C LEU A 39 -6.01 -12.56 0.27
N PHE A 40 -6.80 -11.88 1.10
CA PHE A 40 -7.84 -12.46 1.94
C PHE A 40 -9.26 -12.15 1.43
N ALA A 41 -9.42 -12.11 0.10
CA ALA A 41 -10.67 -11.67 -0.54
C ALA A 41 -11.91 -12.48 -0.10
N GLU A 42 -11.78 -13.78 0.17
CA GLU A 42 -12.88 -14.58 0.71
C GLU A 42 -13.30 -14.09 2.11
N ASP A 43 -12.35 -13.90 3.02
CA ASP A 43 -12.64 -13.43 4.37
C ASP A 43 -13.28 -12.03 4.33
N VAL A 44 -12.73 -11.13 3.52
CA VAL A 44 -13.19 -9.74 3.42
C VAL A 44 -14.56 -9.64 2.73
N VAL A 45 -14.76 -10.31 1.60
CA VAL A 45 -15.97 -10.16 0.79
C VAL A 45 -17.10 -11.07 1.25
N ILE A 46 -16.81 -12.33 1.57
CA ILE A 46 -17.85 -13.32 1.90
C ILE A 46 -18.14 -13.30 3.39
N ARG A 47 -17.10 -13.31 4.23
CA ARG A 47 -17.23 -13.44 5.69
C ARG A 47 -17.36 -12.07 6.37
N ASN A 48 -17.11 -10.99 5.63
CA ASN A 48 -17.08 -9.62 6.14
C ASN A 48 -16.08 -9.45 7.31
N ASP A 49 -15.02 -10.26 7.32
CA ASP A 49 -13.97 -10.28 8.34
C ASP A 49 -12.66 -9.72 7.78
N ASN A 50 -12.15 -8.67 8.42
CA ASN A 50 -10.93 -8.00 7.99
C ASN A 50 -9.70 -8.39 8.83
N LYS A 51 -9.86 -9.25 9.86
CA LYS A 51 -8.83 -9.49 10.88
C LYS A 51 -7.48 -9.84 10.26
N LYS A 52 -7.45 -10.76 9.30
CA LYS A 52 -6.23 -11.17 8.59
C LYS A 52 -5.56 -10.03 7.81
N CYS A 53 -6.36 -9.11 7.25
CA CYS A 53 -5.81 -7.94 6.56
C CYS A 53 -5.11 -7.00 7.55
N ILE A 54 -5.68 -6.80 8.73
CA ILE A 54 -5.09 -5.97 9.78
C ILE A 54 -3.87 -6.66 10.39
N GLU A 55 -3.92 -7.98 10.60
CA GLU A 55 -2.78 -8.80 11.04
C GLU A 55 -1.61 -8.72 10.05
N LEU A 56 -1.89 -8.70 8.74
CA LEU A 56 -0.84 -8.48 7.72
C LEU A 56 -0.20 -7.10 7.84
N CYS A 57 -1.00 -6.04 8.05
CA CYS A 57 -0.46 -4.69 8.26
C CYS A 57 0.35 -4.62 9.56
N ALA A 58 -0.12 -5.28 10.62
CA ALA A 58 0.61 -5.40 11.88
C ALA A 58 1.96 -6.09 11.68
N ALA A 59 2.00 -7.21 10.93
CA ALA A 59 3.24 -7.92 10.63
C ALA A 59 4.24 -7.07 9.85
N TYR A 60 3.80 -6.20 8.94
CA TYR A 60 4.71 -5.25 8.28
C TYR A 60 5.27 -4.21 9.26
N LEU A 61 4.45 -3.70 10.18
CA LEU A 61 4.89 -2.77 11.21
C LEU A 61 5.87 -3.43 12.19
N ASP A 62 5.61 -4.68 12.58
CA ASP A 62 6.49 -5.49 13.44
C ASP A 62 7.88 -5.60 12.82
N VAL A 63 7.96 -5.88 11.51
CA VAL A 63 9.25 -5.97 10.78
C VAL A 63 10.00 -4.63 10.80
N LEU A 64 9.30 -3.49 10.70
CA LEU A 64 9.96 -2.18 10.81
C LEU A 64 10.50 -1.95 12.22
N GLU A 65 9.69 -2.22 13.24
CA GLU A 65 10.04 -2.06 14.65
C GLU A 65 11.22 -2.95 15.05
N GLU A 66 11.19 -4.24 14.70
CA GLU A 66 12.26 -5.21 14.96
C GLU A 66 13.60 -4.81 14.32
N ASN A 67 13.57 -4.06 13.21
CA ASN A 67 14.76 -3.55 12.53
C ASN A 67 15.13 -2.11 12.94
N ASN A 68 14.49 -1.59 14.00
CA ASN A 68 14.71 -0.24 14.52
C ASN A 68 14.43 0.86 13.47
N VAL A 69 13.40 0.66 12.65
CA VAL A 69 12.90 1.65 11.69
C VAL A 69 11.59 2.23 12.22
N THR A 70 11.56 3.54 12.42
CA THR A 70 10.37 4.22 12.95
C THR A 70 9.35 4.39 11.84
N ALA A 71 8.16 3.81 11.99
CA ALA A 71 7.08 3.95 11.00
C ALA A 71 6.24 5.21 11.24
N VAL A 72 5.96 5.95 10.15
CA VAL A 72 4.92 6.96 10.07
C VAL A 72 3.88 6.49 9.05
N VAL A 73 2.74 6.01 9.55
CA VAL A 73 1.68 5.43 8.70
C VAL A 73 0.84 6.54 8.09
N VAL A 74 0.82 6.66 6.77
CA VAL A 74 0.06 7.66 6.03
C VAL A 74 -1.14 7.01 5.35
N MET A 75 -2.32 7.59 5.56
CA MET A 75 -3.57 7.14 4.93
C MET A 75 -4.15 8.23 4.05
N ASP A 76 -4.87 7.81 3.01
CA ASP A 76 -5.71 8.73 2.23
C ASP A 76 -6.79 9.37 3.10
N GLY A 77 -7.06 10.64 2.83
CA GLY A 77 -8.19 11.39 3.35
C GLY A 77 -9.32 11.49 2.34
N ARG A 78 -9.68 12.73 1.99
CA ARG A 78 -10.78 12.95 1.05
C ARG A 78 -10.33 12.61 -0.36
N LYS A 79 -11.24 12.00 -1.13
CA LYS A 79 -11.02 11.86 -2.57
C LYS A 79 -10.96 13.25 -3.19
N LEU A 80 -9.91 13.51 -3.97
CA LEU A 80 -9.89 14.64 -4.89
C LEU A 80 -11.08 14.52 -5.84
N GLN A 81 -11.70 15.65 -6.18
CA GLN A 81 -12.78 15.69 -7.15
C GLN A 81 -12.23 15.49 -8.58
N GLU A 82 -11.74 14.30 -8.96
CA GLU A 82 -11.24 14.10 -10.33
C GLU A 82 -11.44 12.70 -10.98
N LYS A 83 -11.74 12.79 -12.30
CA LYS A 83 -11.46 11.92 -13.48
C LYS A 83 -12.15 10.55 -13.65
N ILE A 84 -12.56 10.32 -14.92
CA ILE A 84 -13.11 9.10 -15.55
C ILE A 84 -12.33 7.82 -15.20
N VAL A 85 -11.02 7.90 -14.99
CA VAL A 85 -10.15 6.73 -14.72
C VAL A 85 -10.51 6.05 -13.39
N ASN A 86 -10.83 6.84 -12.34
CA ASN A 86 -11.25 6.31 -11.05
C ASN A 86 -12.61 5.61 -11.15
N GLU A 87 -13.50 6.13 -12.01
CA GLU A 87 -14.80 5.51 -12.29
C GLU A 87 -14.65 4.18 -13.03
N ASN A 88 -13.76 4.10 -14.02
CA ASN A 88 -13.51 2.85 -14.75
C ASN A 88 -12.93 1.76 -13.83
N ARG A 89 -11.98 2.10 -12.95
CA ARG A 89 -11.45 1.18 -11.94
C ARG A 89 -12.53 0.74 -10.95
N ALA A 90 -13.41 1.65 -10.53
CA ALA A 90 -14.54 1.30 -9.68
C ALA A 90 -15.50 0.33 -10.38
N ARG A 91 -15.92 0.63 -11.62
CA ARG A 91 -16.80 -0.24 -12.40
C ARG A 91 -16.22 -1.63 -12.62
N ALA A 92 -14.96 -1.73 -13.02
CA ALA A 92 -14.30 -3.03 -13.23
C ALA A 92 -14.24 -3.85 -11.92
N ARG A 93 -14.04 -3.20 -10.76
CA ARG A 93 -14.08 -3.89 -9.47
C ARG A 93 -15.49 -4.36 -9.13
N ASP A 94 -16.50 -3.53 -9.35
CA ASP A 94 -17.90 -3.89 -9.09
C ASP A 94 -18.36 -5.06 -9.98
N GLU A 95 -17.96 -5.06 -11.26
CA GLU A 95 -18.23 -6.15 -12.19
C GLU A 95 -17.54 -7.45 -11.75
N ASN A 96 -16.24 -7.39 -11.40
CA ASN A 96 -15.51 -8.54 -10.88
C ASN A 96 -16.12 -9.07 -9.59
N LEU A 97 -16.51 -8.19 -8.68
CA LEU A 97 -17.16 -8.54 -7.42
C LEU A 97 -18.49 -9.28 -7.69
N ARG A 98 -19.32 -8.75 -8.59
CA ARG A 98 -20.60 -9.36 -8.97
C ARG A 98 -20.40 -10.76 -9.56
N THR A 99 -19.47 -10.90 -10.50
CA THR A 99 -19.14 -12.19 -11.13
C THR A 99 -18.60 -13.18 -10.09
N GLY A 100 -17.69 -12.74 -9.21
CA GLY A 100 -17.14 -13.58 -8.16
C GLY A 100 -18.20 -14.08 -7.18
N LEU A 101 -19.14 -13.22 -6.78
CA LEU A 101 -20.26 -13.60 -5.91
C LEU A 101 -21.23 -14.57 -6.60
N GLN A 102 -21.49 -14.41 -7.90
CA GLN A 102 -22.33 -15.34 -8.66
C GLN A 102 -21.71 -16.74 -8.69
N LEU A 103 -20.45 -16.85 -9.12
CA LEU A 103 -19.70 -18.12 -9.15
C LEU A 103 -19.59 -18.77 -7.77
N TRP A 104 -19.47 -17.94 -6.72
CA TRP A 104 -19.45 -18.40 -5.33
C TRP A 104 -20.75 -19.10 -4.93
N ASN A 105 -21.90 -18.56 -5.36
CA ASN A 105 -23.22 -19.14 -5.12
C ASN A 105 -23.47 -20.40 -5.97
N GLU A 106 -22.85 -20.49 -7.14
CA GLU A 106 -22.87 -21.67 -8.03
C GLU A 106 -21.89 -22.77 -7.58
N ASN A 107 -21.23 -22.61 -6.42
CA ASN A 107 -20.21 -23.50 -5.86
C ASN A 107 -18.94 -23.66 -6.72
N GLN A 108 -18.68 -22.75 -7.65
CA GLN A 108 -17.45 -22.69 -8.44
C GLN A 108 -16.35 -21.92 -7.70
N ARG A 109 -15.87 -22.49 -6.59
CA ARG A 109 -15.01 -21.81 -5.59
C ARG A 109 -13.73 -21.22 -6.18
N ASP A 110 -12.95 -21.99 -6.94
CA ASP A 110 -11.64 -21.55 -7.44
C ASP A 110 -11.76 -20.34 -8.38
N GLU A 111 -12.74 -20.39 -9.29
CA GLU A 111 -13.00 -19.30 -10.23
C GLU A 111 -13.58 -18.08 -9.52
N ALA A 112 -14.52 -18.29 -8.60
CA ALA A 112 -15.07 -17.24 -7.75
C ALA A 112 -13.97 -16.46 -7.04
N VAL A 113 -13.04 -17.16 -6.36
CA VAL A 113 -11.94 -16.53 -5.63
C VAL A 113 -11.10 -15.64 -6.56
N ARG A 114 -10.83 -16.07 -7.79
CA ARG A 114 -10.05 -15.26 -8.75
C ARG A 114 -10.71 -13.91 -9.05
N PHE A 115 -12.03 -13.88 -9.19
CA PHE A 115 -12.80 -12.65 -9.41
C PHE A 115 -12.96 -11.82 -8.13
N LEU A 116 -13.18 -12.48 -6.99
CA LEU A 116 -13.25 -11.82 -5.68
C LEU A 116 -11.95 -11.07 -5.36
N LYS A 117 -10.78 -11.66 -5.66
CA LYS A 117 -9.47 -10.99 -5.48
C LYS A 117 -9.33 -9.70 -6.28
N GLN A 118 -9.94 -9.64 -7.47
CA GLN A 118 -9.91 -8.47 -8.36
C GLN A 118 -10.99 -7.44 -8.01
N GLY A 119 -12.12 -7.89 -7.45
CA GLY A 119 -13.21 -7.05 -6.98
C GLY A 119 -13.05 -6.53 -5.55
N ALA A 120 -12.13 -7.10 -4.77
CA ALA A 120 -11.90 -6.71 -3.38
C ALA A 120 -11.53 -5.22 -3.27
N ASN A 121 -12.25 -4.51 -2.40
CA ASN A 121 -12.06 -3.09 -2.15
C ASN A 121 -11.69 -2.86 -0.68
N VAL A 122 -10.84 -1.86 -0.43
CA VAL A 122 -10.53 -1.41 0.93
C VAL A 122 -11.74 -0.69 1.48
N LEU A 123 -12.28 -1.23 2.58
CA LEU A 123 -13.43 -0.67 3.27
C LEU A 123 -12.98 0.37 4.30
N THR A 124 -13.77 1.41 4.52
CA THR A 124 -13.48 2.45 5.53
C THR A 124 -13.25 1.86 6.93
N LYS A 125 -13.95 0.76 7.27
CA LYS A 125 -13.74 0.04 8.54
C LYS A 125 -12.32 -0.52 8.69
N MET A 126 -11.67 -0.92 7.60
CA MET A 126 -10.31 -1.47 7.62
C MET A 126 -9.29 -0.38 7.96
N ALA A 127 -9.43 0.80 7.33
CA ALA A 127 -8.60 1.96 7.68
C ALA A 127 -8.80 2.37 9.15
N LEU A 128 -10.05 2.36 9.64
CA LEU A 128 -10.33 2.64 11.06
C LEU A 128 -9.73 1.60 12.01
N GLU A 129 -9.78 0.31 11.66
CA GLU A 129 -9.15 -0.77 12.43
C GLU A 129 -7.63 -0.60 12.48
N LEU A 130 -7.00 -0.22 11.36
CA LEU A 130 -5.57 0.08 11.31
C LEU A 130 -5.21 1.30 12.17
N ILE A 131 -6.04 2.36 12.16
CA ILE A 131 -5.85 3.52 13.06
C ILE A 131 -5.90 3.10 14.52
N LYS A 132 -6.85 2.23 14.89
CA LYS A 132 -6.95 1.72 16.27
C LYS A 132 -5.69 0.94 16.65
N LEU A 133 -5.22 0.06 15.77
CA LEU A 133 -3.96 -0.66 15.95
C LEU A 133 -2.78 0.30 16.16
N CYS A 134 -2.65 1.34 15.32
CA CYS A 134 -1.59 2.33 15.47
C CYS A 134 -1.68 3.05 16.83
N ARG A 135 -2.88 3.44 17.27
CA ARG A 135 -3.09 4.08 18.57
C ARG A 135 -2.71 3.17 19.74
N GLU A 136 -3.16 1.92 19.69
CA GLU A 136 -2.88 0.90 20.72
C GLU A 136 -1.38 0.62 20.86
N ARG A 137 -0.64 0.65 19.74
CA ARG A 137 0.81 0.43 19.69
C ARG A 137 1.65 1.70 19.75
N HIS A 138 1.04 2.86 19.95
CA HIS A 138 1.73 4.16 19.94
C HIS A 138 2.53 4.45 18.65
N ILE A 139 2.08 3.93 17.52
CA ILE A 139 2.67 4.17 16.19
C ILE A 139 2.11 5.47 15.63
N THR A 140 3.00 6.33 15.13
CA THR A 140 2.63 7.61 14.51
C THR A 140 1.83 7.35 13.23
N TYR A 141 0.69 8.00 13.10
CA TYR A 141 -0.12 7.95 11.87
C TYR A 141 -0.63 9.33 11.46
N ILE A 142 -0.80 9.53 10.16
CA ILE A 142 -1.31 10.75 9.53
C ILE A 142 -2.44 10.35 8.58
N VAL A 143 -3.59 11.03 8.68
CA VAL A 143 -4.60 11.02 7.63
C VAL A 143 -4.33 12.23 6.75
N ALA A 144 -3.91 12.00 5.51
CA ALA A 144 -3.64 13.06 4.56
C ALA A 144 -4.92 13.89 4.30
N PRO A 145 -4.83 15.17 3.93
CA PRO A 145 -6.00 15.94 3.52
C PRO A 145 -6.71 15.30 2.30
N PHE A 146 -5.92 14.77 1.37
CA PHE A 146 -6.37 14.09 0.16
C PHE A 146 -5.57 12.79 -0.07
N GLU A 147 -4.69 12.72 -1.06
CA GLU A 147 -3.91 11.52 -1.37
C GLU A 147 -2.68 11.38 -0.45
N ALA A 148 -2.41 10.14 -0.03
CA ALA A 148 -1.24 9.79 0.76
C ALA A 148 0.06 10.08 0.00
N ASP A 149 0.07 9.95 -1.33
CA ASP A 149 1.28 10.16 -2.16
C ASP A 149 1.91 11.53 -1.94
N ALA A 150 1.08 12.58 -2.03
CA ALA A 150 1.52 13.96 -1.82
C ALA A 150 1.97 14.20 -0.36
N GLN A 151 1.29 13.57 0.61
CA GLN A 151 1.65 13.69 2.01
C GLN A 151 2.98 12.99 2.34
N ILE A 152 3.22 11.82 1.77
CA ILE A 152 4.47 11.06 1.90
C ILE A 152 5.62 11.83 1.25
N ALA A 153 5.43 12.37 0.05
CA ALA A 153 6.43 13.19 -0.63
C ALA A 153 6.79 14.44 0.19
N PHE A 154 5.79 15.12 0.75
CA PHE A 154 6.02 16.23 1.65
C PHE A 154 6.86 15.84 2.88
N LEU A 155 6.56 14.70 3.52
CA LEU A 155 7.33 14.23 4.68
C LEU A 155 8.79 13.97 4.33
N GLN A 156 9.05 13.36 3.18
CA GLN A 156 10.42 13.04 2.76
C GLN A 156 11.22 14.29 2.39
N GLN A 157 10.64 15.18 1.57
CA GLN A 157 11.30 16.40 1.11
C GLN A 157 11.61 17.39 2.24
N ASN A 158 10.86 17.34 3.34
CA ASN A 158 11.06 18.21 4.50
C ASN A 158 11.86 17.52 5.64
N GLY A 159 12.38 16.31 5.40
CA GLY A 159 13.22 15.58 6.37
C GLY A 159 12.46 15.02 7.57
N PHE A 160 11.13 14.88 7.48
CA PHE A 160 10.32 14.19 8.48
C PHE A 160 10.32 12.66 8.29
N ALA A 161 10.66 12.19 7.09
CA ALA A 161 10.89 10.79 6.78
C ALA A 161 12.13 10.65 5.92
N ASP A 162 12.90 9.57 6.10
CA ASP A 162 14.08 9.28 5.29
C ASP A 162 13.72 8.46 4.04
N ILE A 163 12.74 7.57 4.15
CA ILE A 163 12.33 6.64 3.08
C ILE A 163 10.82 6.53 2.99
N ALA A 164 10.31 6.24 1.79
CA ALA A 164 8.91 5.87 1.58
C ALA A 164 8.76 4.37 1.34
N ILE A 165 7.67 3.77 1.80
CA ILE A 165 7.28 2.38 1.49
C ILE A 165 5.90 2.40 0.83
N SER A 166 5.82 1.98 -0.43
CA SER A 166 4.57 1.91 -1.19
C SER A 166 4.72 1.01 -2.41
N GLU A 167 3.59 0.61 -3.00
CA GLU A 167 3.53 -0.07 -4.30
C GLU A 167 3.08 0.90 -5.42
N ASP A 168 2.94 2.19 -5.12
CA ASP A 168 2.57 3.23 -6.08
C ASP A 168 3.81 3.97 -6.59
N SER A 169 4.05 3.86 -7.90
CA SER A 169 5.19 4.54 -8.55
C SER A 169 4.98 6.05 -8.68
N ASP A 170 3.78 6.56 -8.46
CA ASP A 170 3.47 7.99 -8.54
C ASP A 170 4.27 8.80 -7.51
N LEU A 171 4.65 8.18 -6.38
CA LEU A 171 5.55 8.78 -5.38
C LEU A 171 6.88 9.28 -5.97
N LEU A 172 7.42 8.61 -6.99
CA LEU A 172 8.66 9.05 -7.65
C LEU A 172 8.44 10.36 -8.41
N VAL A 173 7.25 10.55 -8.98
CA VAL A 173 6.88 11.78 -9.71
C VAL A 173 6.58 12.93 -8.74
N TYR A 174 6.00 12.64 -7.58
CA TYR A 174 5.87 13.61 -6.50
C TYR A 174 7.22 14.04 -5.90
N GLY A 175 8.31 13.36 -6.27
CA GLY A 175 9.67 13.72 -5.89
C GLY A 175 10.13 13.08 -4.58
N CYS A 176 9.68 11.86 -4.28
CA CYS A 176 10.33 11.01 -3.28
C CYS A 176 11.67 10.53 -3.83
N ASP A 177 12.74 10.76 -3.08
CA ASP A 177 14.10 10.36 -3.46
C ASP A 177 14.33 8.87 -3.25
N GLN A 178 13.91 8.30 -2.11
CA GLN A 178 14.04 6.88 -1.81
C GLN A 178 12.67 6.24 -1.56
N VAL A 179 12.32 5.27 -2.41
CA VAL A 179 11.06 4.52 -2.31
C VAL A 179 11.32 3.01 -2.36
N ILE A 180 10.85 2.30 -1.35
CA ILE A 180 10.91 0.84 -1.26
C ILE A 180 9.58 0.26 -1.78
N PHE A 181 9.67 -0.48 -2.87
CA PHE A 181 8.59 -1.25 -3.48
C PHE A 181 8.64 -2.71 -3.06
N LYS A 182 7.54 -3.44 -3.30
CA LYS A 182 7.43 -4.90 -3.06
C LYS A 182 7.88 -5.33 -1.67
N PHE A 183 7.55 -4.55 -0.65
CA PHE A 183 7.95 -4.83 0.72
C PHE A 183 7.29 -6.14 1.23
N ARG A 184 8.08 -6.95 1.93
CA ARG A 184 7.70 -8.29 2.41
C ARG A 184 7.96 -8.43 3.91
N CYS A 185 7.27 -9.39 4.53
CA CYS A 185 7.37 -9.65 5.96
C CYS A 185 8.70 -10.30 6.38
N ASP A 186 9.58 -10.64 5.43
CA ASP A 186 10.97 -11.03 5.69
C ASP A 186 11.93 -9.82 5.71
N GLY A 187 11.39 -8.60 5.60
CA GLY A 187 12.14 -7.35 5.54
C GLY A 187 12.78 -7.06 4.17
N SER A 188 12.52 -7.87 3.14
CA SER A 188 13.01 -7.61 1.79
C SER A 188 12.14 -6.59 1.03
N GLY A 189 12.78 -5.84 0.14
CA GLY A 189 12.11 -4.90 -0.77
C GLY A 189 13.00 -4.52 -1.96
N ASP A 190 12.40 -3.83 -2.92
CA ASP A 190 13.06 -3.27 -4.10
C ASP A 190 13.15 -1.74 -3.93
N LEU A 191 14.34 -1.21 -3.65
CA LEU A 191 14.59 0.23 -3.53
C LEU A 191 14.77 0.88 -4.91
N ILE A 192 14.10 2.00 -5.13
CA ILE A 192 14.46 2.97 -6.15
C ILE A 192 14.99 4.21 -5.44
N ASP A 193 16.17 4.65 -5.87
CA ASP A 193 16.81 5.88 -5.44
C ASP A 193 16.84 6.85 -6.64
N LEU A 194 16.02 7.88 -6.58
CA LEU A 194 15.81 8.84 -7.67
C LEU A 194 17.05 9.70 -7.93
N GLU A 195 17.87 9.99 -6.91
CA GLU A 195 19.16 10.66 -7.14
C GLU A 195 20.09 9.79 -7.97
N SER A 196 20.14 8.48 -7.66
CA SER A 196 20.93 7.54 -8.45
C SER A 196 20.46 7.46 -9.91
N VAL A 197 19.13 7.55 -10.15
CA VAL A 197 18.52 7.54 -11.49
C VAL A 197 18.86 8.83 -12.26
N LYS A 198 18.74 10.01 -11.63
CA LYS A 198 19.09 11.30 -12.26
C LYS A 198 20.57 11.34 -12.65
N ASN A 199 21.44 10.77 -11.82
CA ASN A 199 22.89 10.76 -12.05
C ASN A 199 23.36 9.66 -13.02
N SER A 200 22.51 8.70 -13.39
CA SER A 200 22.88 7.62 -14.33
C SER A 200 22.73 7.98 -15.81
N GLY A 201 22.39 9.23 -16.13
CA GLY A 201 22.55 9.79 -17.48
C GLY A 201 21.75 9.08 -18.57
N ILE A 202 20.45 8.87 -18.33
CA ILE A 202 19.49 8.63 -19.42
C ILE A 202 19.16 9.96 -20.09
#